data_AF-A0A833DYA5-F1
#
_entry.id   AF-A0A833DYA5-F1
#
_cell.length_a   1.000
_cell.length_b   1.000
_cell.length_c   1.000
_cell.angle_alpha   90.00
_cell.angle_beta   90.00
_cell.angle_gamma   90.00
#
_symmetry.space_group_name_H-M   'P 1'
#
loop_
_entity.id
_entity.type
_entity.pdbx_description
1 polymer ?
#
loop_
_entity_poly.entity_id
_entity_poly.type
_entity_poly.pdbx_seq_one_letter_code
_entity_poly.pdbx_strand_id
1 'polypeptide(L)'
;MEVCLSKPGALTASLVGGYIQLNNNTDCALVIDAIEVTHAITALIYEPGSSEPSKKVKRVIRERLSIKHEIPPHSSIRIYFGPVENIESIIAIVELGEGRELRIRLPVIHFESEKRGGESS
;
A
#
# COMPACT_ATOMS: atom_id res chain seq x y z
N MET A 1 -12.82 15.49 11.06
CA MET A 1 -11.94 14.41 10.56
C MET A 1 -10.50 14.52 11.07
N GLU A 2 -9.93 15.72 11.11
CA GLU A 2 -8.54 15.95 11.55
C GLU A 2 -8.23 15.45 12.97
N VAL A 3 -9.17 15.60 13.91
CA VAL A 3 -9.06 15.04 15.28
C VAL A 3 -8.92 13.52 15.28
N CYS A 4 -9.56 12.83 14.34
CA CYS A 4 -9.57 11.36 14.28
C CYS A 4 -8.18 10.83 13.89
N LEU A 5 -7.39 11.61 13.13
CA LEU A 5 -6.04 11.27 12.68
C LEU A 5 -4.94 11.75 13.62
N SER A 6 -5.28 12.42 14.73
CA SER A 6 -4.31 12.98 15.68
C SER A 6 -3.50 11.92 16.43
N LYS A 7 -3.99 10.67 16.48
CA LYS A 7 -3.35 9.55 17.18
C LYS A 7 -2.48 8.72 16.23
N PRO A 8 -1.25 8.34 16.62
CA PRO A 8 -0.47 7.35 15.89
C PRO A 8 -1.28 6.07 15.66
N GLY A 9 -1.23 5.53 14.44
CA GLY A 9 -1.95 4.30 14.08
C GLY A 9 -3.45 4.49 13.80
N ALA A 10 -3.97 5.71 13.78
CA ALA A 10 -5.34 6.02 13.36
C ALA A 10 -5.69 5.44 11.97
N LEU A 11 -4.74 5.53 11.04
CA LEU A 11 -4.80 4.87 9.73
C LEU A 11 -3.56 3.99 9.58
N THR A 12 -3.76 2.75 9.13
CA THR A 12 -2.67 1.80 8.87
C THR A 12 -2.82 1.17 7.49
N ALA A 13 -1.69 0.76 6.90
CA ALA A 13 -1.67 -0.06 5.69
C ALA A 13 -1.00 -1.40 5.98
N SER A 14 -1.52 -2.45 5.38
CA SER A 14 -0.84 -3.74 5.27
C SER A 14 -0.83 -4.22 3.83
N LEU A 15 0.25 -4.88 3.45
CA LEU A 15 0.35 -5.61 2.19
C LEU A 15 0.01 -7.06 2.44
N VAL A 16 -1.04 -7.54 1.78
CA VAL A 16 -1.46 -8.94 1.88
C VAL A 16 -1.67 -9.44 0.45
N GLY A 17 -0.76 -10.30 -0.02
CA GLY A 17 -0.73 -10.68 -1.43
C GLY A 17 -0.61 -9.47 -2.36
N GLY A 18 -1.50 -9.35 -3.35
CA GLY A 18 -1.51 -8.28 -4.36
C GLY A 18 -2.40 -7.07 -4.04
N TYR A 19 -2.81 -6.89 -2.78
CA TYR A 19 -3.63 -5.76 -2.36
C TYR A 19 -3.04 -5.01 -1.17
N ILE A 20 -3.29 -3.70 -1.16
CA ILE A 20 -3.06 -2.81 -0.03
C ILE A 20 -4.36 -2.78 0.78
N GLN A 21 -4.32 -3.24 2.03
CA GLN A 21 -5.44 -3.11 2.95
C GLN A 21 -5.23 -1.86 3.82
N LEU A 22 -6.17 -0.91 3.73
CA LEU A 22 -6.20 0.25 4.62
C LEU A 22 -7.18 -0.03 5.76
N ASN A 23 -6.75 0.20 7.00
CA ASN A 23 -7.59 0.03 8.19
C ASN A 23 -7.77 1.38 8.88
N ASN A 24 -9.02 1.79 9.04
CA ASN A 24 -9.41 2.93 9.86
C ASN A 24 -9.63 2.45 11.29
N ASN A 25 -8.75 2.84 12.19
CA ASN A 25 -8.79 2.46 13.60
C ASN A 25 -9.41 3.56 14.48
N THR A 26 -10.14 4.50 13.86
CA THR A 26 -10.74 5.65 14.53
C THR A 26 -12.25 5.49 14.67
N ASP A 27 -12.85 6.27 15.57
CA ASP A 27 -14.30 6.34 15.76
C ASP A 27 -15.03 7.18 14.68
N CYS A 28 -14.30 7.68 13.68
CA CYS A 28 -14.82 8.54 12.62
C CYS A 28 -14.66 7.86 11.26
N ALA A 29 -15.55 8.16 10.31
CA ALA A 29 -15.29 7.85 8.92
C ALA A 29 -14.10 8.67 8.39
N LEU A 30 -13.33 8.10 7.48
CA LEU A 30 -12.21 8.76 6.79
C LEU A 30 -12.44 8.71 5.29
N VAL A 31 -12.34 9.85 4.61
CA VAL A 31 -12.43 9.91 3.14
C VAL A 31 -11.03 9.87 2.57
N ILE A 32 -10.69 8.78 1.87
CA ILE A 32 -9.42 8.62 1.18
C ILE A 32 -9.59 9.08 -0.27
N ASP A 33 -9.00 10.21 -0.64
CA ASP A 33 -8.99 10.69 -2.02
C ASP A 33 -8.14 9.76 -2.89
N ALA A 34 -6.93 9.46 -2.42
CA ALA A 34 -5.96 8.68 -3.17
C ALA A 34 -4.97 7.94 -2.27
N ILE A 35 -4.30 6.95 -2.87
CA ILE A 35 -3.03 6.43 -2.38
C ILE A 35 -1.92 6.71 -3.38
N GLU A 36 -0.75 7.05 -2.87
CA GLU A 36 0.48 7.08 -3.65
C GLU A 36 1.37 5.93 -3.21
N VAL A 37 1.81 5.13 -4.18
CA VAL A 37 2.65 3.96 -3.94
C VAL A 37 3.96 4.16 -4.67
N THR A 38 5.07 4.08 -3.94
CA THR A 38 6.41 4.03 -4.52
C THR A 38 6.88 2.59 -4.49
N HIS A 39 7.27 2.06 -5.64
CA HIS A 39 7.81 0.71 -5.77
C HIS A 39 8.99 0.69 -6.74
N ALA A 40 9.73 -0.42 -6.76
CA ALA A 40 10.88 -0.56 -7.63
C ALA A 40 10.84 -1.84 -8.47
N ILE A 41 11.04 -1.68 -9.77
CA ILE A 41 11.23 -2.79 -10.70
C ILE A 41 12.73 -2.98 -10.92
N THR A 42 13.17 -4.23 -10.85
CA THR A 42 14.54 -4.61 -11.15
C THR A 42 14.57 -5.47 -12.41
N ALA A 43 15.23 -5.00 -13.46
CA ALA A 43 15.51 -5.79 -14.65
C ALA A 43 16.92 -6.39 -14.57
N LEU A 44 17.02 -7.67 -14.90
CA LEU A 44 18.29 -8.38 -15.09
C LEU A 44 18.54 -8.51 -16.59
N ILE A 45 19.70 -8.04 -17.04
CA ILE A 45 20.13 -8.11 -18.43
C ILE A 45 21.18 -9.21 -18.54
N TYR A 46 21.00 -10.10 -19.51
CA TYR A 46 21.87 -11.24 -19.76
C TYR A 46 22.54 -11.08 -21.12
N GLU A 47 23.81 -11.45 -21.20
CA GLU A 47 24.50 -11.62 -22.48
C GLU A 47 24.13 -12.99 -23.11
N PRO A 48 24.15 -13.11 -24.44
CA PRO A 48 23.87 -14.37 -25.11
C PRO A 48 24.75 -15.51 -24.59
N GLY A 49 24.13 -16.61 -24.15
CA GLY A 49 24.84 -17.79 -23.64
C GLY A 49 25.29 -17.70 -22.18
N SER A 50 25.04 -16.60 -21.48
CA SER A 50 25.33 -16.47 -20.04
C SER A 50 24.12 -16.86 -19.18
N SER A 51 24.35 -17.65 -18.14
CA SER A 51 23.37 -17.92 -17.06
C SER A 51 23.41 -16.87 -15.95
N GLU A 52 24.43 -16.01 -15.93
CA GLU A 52 24.58 -14.93 -14.95
C GLU A 52 24.25 -13.56 -15.56
N PRO A 53 23.56 -12.68 -14.81
CA PRO A 53 23.19 -11.37 -15.31
C PRO A 53 24.43 -10.48 -15.43
N SER A 54 24.65 -9.92 -16.62
CA SER A 54 25.74 -8.97 -16.87
C SER A 54 25.45 -7.59 -16.27
N LYS A 55 24.16 -7.24 -16.11
CA LYS A 55 23.74 -5.97 -15.54
C LYS A 55 22.41 -6.08 -14.79
N LYS A 56 22.32 -5.38 -13.67
CA LYS A 56 21.09 -5.16 -12.90
C LYS A 56 20.67 -3.70 -13.04
N VAL A 57 19.45 -3.44 -13.52
CA VAL A 57 18.90 -2.09 -13.66
C VAL A 57 17.70 -1.96 -12.72
N LYS A 58 17.79 -1.05 -11.74
CA LYS A 58 16.67 -0.71 -10.86
C LYS A 58 15.97 0.55 -11.37
N ARG A 59 14.65 0.52 -11.47
CA ARG A 59 13.80 1.68 -11.77
C ARG A 59 12.80 1.88 -10.64
N VAL A 60 12.81 3.08 -10.06
CA VAL A 60 11.80 3.49 -9.07
C VAL A 60 10.61 4.09 -9.81
N ILE A 61 9.41 3.65 -9.44
CA ILE A 61 8.15 4.06 -10.03
C ILE A 61 7.27 4.60 -8.90
N ARG A 62 6.57 5.71 -9.18
CA ARG A 62 5.57 6.29 -8.29
C ARG A 62 4.23 6.29 -9.01
N GLU A 63 3.25 5.68 -8.39
CA GLU A 63 1.88 5.62 -8.92
C GLU A 63 0.93 6.29 -7.95
N ARG A 64 -0.04 7.03 -8.49
CA ARG A 64 -1.17 7.58 -7.73
C ARG A 64 -2.43 6.86 -8.18
N LEU A 65 -3.15 6.29 -7.24
CA LEU A 65 -4.47 5.72 -7.45
C LEU A 65 -5.50 6.61 -6.77
N SER A 66 -6.37 7.23 -7.56
CA SER A 66 -7.54 7.92 -7.02
C SER A 66 -8.59 6.88 -6.64
N ILE A 67 -8.99 6.88 -5.37
CA ILE A 67 -9.94 5.91 -4.80
C ILE A 67 -11.27 6.61 -4.52
N LYS A 68 -11.23 7.85 -4.00
CA LYS A 68 -12.39 8.64 -3.57
C LYS A 68 -13.41 7.79 -2.82
N HIS A 69 -12.95 7.22 -1.71
CA HIS A 69 -13.73 6.25 -0.96
C HIS A 69 -13.72 6.55 0.54
N GLU A 70 -14.88 6.42 1.15
CA GLU A 70 -15.04 6.54 2.59
C GLU A 70 -14.75 5.19 3.25
N ILE A 71 -13.86 5.18 4.25
CA ILE A 71 -13.62 4.03 5.13
C ILE A 71 -14.38 4.31 6.44
N PRO A 72 -15.47 3.59 6.74
CA PRO A 72 -16.20 3.72 8.00
C PRO A 72 -15.31 3.53 9.24
N PRO A 73 -15.75 4.00 10.43
CA PRO A 73 -15.06 3.72 11.69
C PRO A 73 -14.76 2.23 11.88
N HIS A 74 -13.58 1.91 12.41
CA HIS A 74 -13.17 0.54 12.75
C HIS A 74 -13.31 -0.48 11.61
N SER A 75 -13.18 -0.02 10.37
CA SER A 75 -13.36 -0.83 9.17
C SER A 75 -12.14 -0.81 8.27
N SER A 76 -12.16 -1.62 7.22
CA SER A 76 -11.06 -1.71 6.26
C SER A 76 -11.55 -1.78 4.84
N ILE A 77 -10.71 -1.33 3.92
CA ILE A 77 -10.89 -1.50 2.49
C ILE A 77 -9.66 -2.16 1.88
N ARG A 78 -9.86 -2.84 0.76
CA ARG A 78 -8.78 -3.46 -0.01
C ARG A 78 -8.68 -2.77 -1.35
N ILE A 79 -7.50 -2.25 -1.64
CA ILE A 79 -7.18 -1.61 -2.90
C ILE A 79 -6.27 -2.55 -3.66
N TYR A 80 -6.76 -3.07 -4.77
CA TYR A 80 -5.97 -3.94 -5.64
C TYR A 80 -4.94 -3.08 -6.38
N PHE A 81 -3.68 -3.42 -6.22
CA PHE A 81 -2.56 -2.72 -6.86
C PHE A 81 -1.74 -3.64 -7.77
N GLY A 82 -2.10 -4.93 -7.82
CA GLY A 82 -1.36 -5.94 -8.56
C GLY A 82 -0.21 -6.54 -7.75
N PRO A 83 0.48 -7.56 -8.31
CA PRO A 83 1.63 -8.18 -7.70
C PRO A 83 2.84 -7.27 -7.86
N VAL A 84 2.87 -6.17 -7.10
CA VAL A 84 3.99 -5.24 -7.13
C VAL A 84 5.07 -5.73 -6.19
N GLU A 85 6.17 -6.18 -6.78
CA GLU A 85 7.38 -6.51 -6.04
C GLU A 85 8.07 -5.23 -5.54
N ASN A 86 8.56 -5.25 -4.30
CA ASN A 86 9.38 -4.18 -3.71
C ASN A 86 8.67 -2.83 -3.53
N ILE A 87 7.57 -2.80 -2.78
CA ILE A 87 6.96 -1.55 -2.32
C ILE A 87 7.88 -0.87 -1.29
N GLU A 88 8.32 0.35 -1.62
CA GLU A 88 9.22 1.16 -0.79
C GLU A 88 8.46 2.09 0.15
N SER A 89 7.31 2.62 -0.29
CA SER A 89 6.45 3.46 0.56
C SER A 89 5.02 3.54 0.07
N ILE A 90 4.09 3.72 1.01
CA ILE A 90 2.67 4.00 0.77
C ILE A 90 2.33 5.30 1.48
N ILE A 91 1.67 6.22 0.77
CA ILE A 91 1.12 7.46 1.32
C ILE A 91 -0.38 7.46 1.06
N ALA A 92 -1.18 7.56 2.12
CA ALA A 92 -2.61 7.82 1.99
C ALA A 92 -2.88 9.33 1.99
N ILE A 93 -3.78 9.76 1.13
CA ILE A 93 -4.24 11.14 1.01
C ILE A 93 -5.67 11.19 1.52
N VAL A 94 -5.84 11.77 2.71
CA VAL A 94 -7.12 11.85 3.40
C VAL A 94 -7.71 13.24 3.21
N GLU A 95 -8.94 13.32 2.74
CA GLU A 95 -9.67 14.58 2.59
C GLU A 95 -10.17 15.05 3.97
N LEU A 96 -9.79 16.24 4.41
CA LEU A 96 -10.22 16.79 5.70
C LEU A 96 -11.48 17.68 5.60
N GLY A 97 -11.96 17.92 4.38
CA GLY A 97 -13.00 18.90 4.03
C GLY A 97 -12.40 20.21 3.50
N GLU A 98 -13.24 21.01 2.82
CA GLU A 98 -12.89 22.34 2.28
C GLU A 98 -11.66 22.33 1.33
N GLY A 99 -11.47 21.24 0.59
CA GLY A 99 -10.33 21.07 -0.33
C GLY A 99 -8.98 20.86 0.38
N ARG A 100 -8.97 20.65 1.70
CA ARG A 100 -7.75 20.35 2.45
C ARG A 100 -7.48 18.85 2.42
N GLU A 101 -6.22 18.48 2.22
CA GLU A 101 -5.76 17.11 2.23
C GLU A 101 -4.67 16.90 3.29
N LEU A 102 -4.68 15.73 3.93
CA LEU A 102 -3.61 15.26 4.79
C LEU A 102 -2.91 14.08 4.15
N ARG A 103 -1.58 14.18 4.03
CA ARG A 103 -0.72 13.11 3.49
C ARG A 103 -0.12 12.32 4.65
N ILE A 104 -0.52 11.07 4.78
CA ILE A 104 -0.07 10.18 5.85
C ILE A 104 0.82 9.11 5.25
N ARG A 105 2.09 9.09 5.67
CA ARG A 105 3.00 7.99 5.35
C ARG A 105 2.61 6.78 6.19
N LEU A 106 2.22 5.70 5.53
CA LEU A 106 1.82 4.48 6.19
C LEU A 106 3.01 3.52 6.28
N PRO A 107 3.24 2.88 7.44
CA PRO A 107 4.27 1.85 7.56
C PRO A 107 3.90 0.69 6.64
N VAL A 108 4.88 0.18 5.90
CA VAL A 108 4.69 -0.95 5.00
C VAL A 108 4.93 -2.23 5.79
N ILE A 109 3.86 -2.87 6.25
CA ILE A 109 3.92 -4.16 6.94
C ILE A 109 3.62 -5.24 5.91
N HIS A 110 4.62 -6.08 5.62
CA HIS A 110 4.47 -7.24 4.74
C HIS A 110 3.92 -8.40 5.55
N PHE A 111 2.69 -8.82 5.26
CA PHE A 111 2.19 -10.10 5.72
C PHE A 111 2.43 -11.10 4.61
N GLU A 112 3.40 -12.00 4.80
CA GLU A 112 3.39 -13.25 4.05
C GLU A 112 2.05 -13.91 4.36
N SER A 113 1.22 -14.09 3.34
CA SER A 113 -0.03 -14.83 3.48
C SER A 113 0.28 -16.16 4.16
N GLU A 114 -0.28 -16.38 5.35
CA GLU A 114 -0.20 -17.67 6.04
C GLU A 114 -0.39 -18.77 5.01
N LYS A 115 0.60 -19.67 4.91
CA LYS A 115 0.40 -20.97 4.26
C LYS A 115 -0.91 -21.51 4.84
N ARG A 116 -1.93 -21.69 4.00
CA ARG A 116 -3.14 -22.41 4.38
C ARG A 116 -2.69 -23.79 4.86
N GLY A 117 -2.58 -23.97 6.17
CA GLY A 117 -2.54 -25.26 6.81
C GLY A 117 -3.88 -25.92 6.53
N GLY A 118 -3.85 -26.95 5.69
CA GLY A 118 -5.05 -27.58 5.18
C GLY A 118 -4.76 -28.89 4.48
N GLU A 119 -3.92 -29.75 5.08
CA GLU A 119 -4.00 -31.19 4.87
C GLU A 119 -4.11 -31.84 6.25
N SER A 120 -5.37 -32.01 6.68
CA SER A 120 -5.75 -33.10 7.55
C SER A 120 -6.44 -34.13 6.67
N SER A 121 -5.76 -35.24 6.40
CA SER A 121 -6.33 -36.55 6.07
C SER A 121 -5.25 -37.60 6.26
#